data_AF-A0A924WGZ6-F1
#
_entry.id   AF-A0A924WGZ6-F1
#
_cell.length_a   1.000
_cell.length_b   1.000
_cell.length_c   1.000
_cell.angle_alpha   90.00
_cell.angle_beta   90.00
_cell.angle_gamma   90.00
#
_symmetry.space_group_name_H-M   'P 1'
#
loop_
_entity.id
_entity.type
_entity.pdbx_description
1 polymer ?
#
loop_
_entity_poly.entity_id
_entity_poly.type
_entity_poly.pdbx_seq_one_letter_code
_entity_poly.pdbx_strand_id
1 'polypeptide(L)'
;MKIKIFKYLDELDAFVLTEEYKRIAAHLGLDGWEKYAWIGRLFTMDNDFGEHWFDNWELREQMAEKAEKLGLDEGDLLILDASRFADSKDGPCHTDPFRKRFWTEVLQKLELSLELIIEEARENYQTLKELDLADFDDFEERVQSVQKNTKPI
;
A
#
# COMPACT_ATOMS: atom_id res chain seq x y z
N MET A 1 -1.89 -11.11 15.21
CA MET A 1 -3.00 -10.24 14.75
C MET A 1 -2.82 -9.98 13.27
N LYS A 2 -3.93 -9.90 12.51
CA LYS A 2 -3.96 -9.54 11.09
C LYS A 2 -4.52 -8.13 10.94
N ILE A 3 -3.89 -7.31 10.10
CA ILE A 3 -4.25 -5.92 9.81
C ILE A 3 -4.79 -5.84 8.39
N LYS A 4 -5.97 -5.24 8.24
CA LYS A 4 -6.56 -5.00 6.93
C LYS A 4 -5.85 -3.83 6.26
N ILE A 5 -5.31 -4.02 5.06
CA ILE A 5 -4.51 -2.98 4.40
C ILE A 5 -5.40 -2.01 3.62
N PHE A 6 -6.22 -2.56 2.71
CA PHE A 6 -7.00 -1.76 1.77
C PHE A 6 -8.50 -1.85 2.05
N LYS A 7 -9.19 -0.73 1.82
CA LYS A 7 -10.64 -0.63 1.69
C LYS A 7 -10.96 -0.27 0.24
N TYR A 8 -11.83 -1.05 -0.39
CA TYR A 8 -12.30 -0.78 -1.75
C TYR A 8 -13.48 0.20 -1.73
N LEU A 9 -13.54 1.08 -2.73
CA LEU A 9 -14.57 2.08 -2.94
C LEU A 9 -15.23 1.80 -4.29
N ASP A 10 -16.41 1.19 -4.27
CA ASP A 10 -17.12 0.74 -5.48
C ASP A 10 -17.42 1.92 -6.43
N GLU A 11 -17.73 3.10 -5.89
CA GLU A 11 -18.09 4.30 -6.66
C GLU A 11 -16.92 4.90 -7.44
N LEU A 12 -15.68 4.63 -7.00
CA LEU A 12 -14.45 5.14 -7.60
C LEU A 12 -13.68 4.04 -8.34
N ASP A 13 -14.04 2.77 -8.17
CA ASP A 13 -13.29 1.61 -8.66
C ASP A 13 -11.80 1.72 -8.25
N ALA A 14 -11.63 2.02 -6.96
CA ALA A 14 -10.35 2.40 -6.34
C ALA A 14 -10.24 1.85 -4.92
N PHE A 15 -9.01 1.82 -4.41
CA PHE A 15 -8.71 1.50 -3.02
C PHE A 15 -8.26 2.73 -2.24
N VAL A 16 -8.42 2.67 -0.93
CA VAL A 16 -7.73 3.52 0.04
C VAL A 16 -7.11 2.66 1.12
N LEU A 17 -6.08 3.13 1.79
CA LEU A 17 -5.57 2.46 2.99
C LEU A 17 -6.59 2.55 4.14
N THR A 18 -6.69 1.50 4.95
CA THR A 18 -7.49 1.57 6.18
C THR A 18 -6.85 2.50 7.21
N GLU A 19 -7.68 3.14 8.04
CA GLU A 19 -7.20 4.03 9.11
C GLU A 19 -6.29 3.33 10.12
N GLU A 20 -6.58 2.06 10.42
CA GLU A 20 -5.74 1.26 11.31
C GLU A 20 -4.34 1.08 10.73
N TYR A 21 -4.24 0.67 9.46
CA TYR A 21 -2.96 0.50 8.80
C TYR A 21 -2.23 1.84 8.63
N LYS A 22 -2.91 2.91 8.18
CA LYS A 22 -2.34 4.26 8.05
C LYS A 22 -1.67 4.71 9.35
N ARG A 23 -2.34 4.51 10.49
CA ARG A 23 -1.82 4.87 11.81
C ARG A 23 -0.59 4.05 12.20
N ILE A 24 -0.62 2.74 11.98
CA ILE A 24 0.52 1.86 12.28
C ILE A 24 1.73 2.22 11.43
N ALA A 25 1.53 2.32 10.10
CA ALA A 25 2.58 2.64 9.15
C ALA A 25 3.24 3.99 9.47
N ALA A 26 2.44 5.04 9.66
CA ALA A 26 2.95 6.36 10.04
C ALA A 26 3.71 6.35 11.37
N HIS A 27 3.23 5.61 12.38
CA HIS A 27 3.91 5.54 13.67
C HIS A 27 5.26 4.83 13.60
N LEU A 28 5.40 3.85 12.71
CA LEU A 28 6.62 3.06 12.52
C LEU A 28 7.59 3.66 11.48
N GLY A 29 7.29 4.82 10.90
CA GLY A 29 8.15 5.46 9.90
C GLY A 29 8.01 4.88 8.48
N LEU A 30 6.92 4.18 8.20
CA LEU A 30 6.47 3.85 6.85
C LEU A 30 5.46 4.92 6.42
N ASP A 31 5.90 6.18 6.30
CA ASP A 31 5.04 7.28 5.89
C ASP A 31 5.16 7.58 4.39
N GLY A 32 4.40 8.59 3.92
CA GLY A 32 4.34 8.94 2.50
C GLY A 32 4.09 7.75 1.57
N TRP A 33 4.99 7.61 0.60
CA TRP A 33 4.96 6.61 -0.47
C TRP A 33 5.20 5.18 0.02
N GLU A 34 6.05 5.01 1.03
CA GLU A 34 6.41 3.71 1.59
C GLU A 34 5.28 3.07 2.41
N LYS A 35 4.11 3.72 2.53
CA LYS A 35 2.92 3.08 3.10
C LYS A 35 2.43 1.90 2.27
N TYR A 36 2.64 1.88 0.96
CA TYR A 36 2.10 0.80 0.10
C TYR A 36 3.05 0.35 -1.00
N ALA A 37 4.09 1.12 -1.33
CA ALA A 37 5.04 0.78 -2.38
C ALA A 37 5.70 -0.59 -2.16
N TRP A 38 6.17 -0.88 -0.94
CA TRP A 38 6.75 -2.18 -0.59
C TRP A 38 5.80 -3.36 -0.83
N ILE A 39 4.50 -3.20 -0.58
CA ILE A 39 3.50 -4.24 -0.84
C ILE A 39 3.46 -4.56 -2.34
N GLY A 40 3.52 -3.52 -3.19
CA GLY A 40 3.60 -3.68 -4.64
C GLY A 40 4.88 -4.38 -5.08
N ARG A 41 6.03 -4.01 -4.49
CA ARG A 41 7.34 -4.65 -4.72
C ARG A 41 7.36 -6.14 -4.36
N LEU A 42 6.49 -6.60 -3.44
CA LEU A 42 6.36 -8.02 -3.11
C LEU A 42 5.52 -8.83 -4.11
N PHE A 43 4.72 -8.18 -4.95
CA PHE A 43 3.91 -8.85 -5.97
C PHE A 43 4.60 -8.94 -7.33
N THR A 44 5.65 -8.16 -7.56
CA THR A 44 6.42 -8.14 -8.81
C THR A 44 7.87 -8.54 -8.55
N MET A 45 8.53 -9.10 -9.56
CA MET A 45 9.99 -9.33 -9.50
C MET A 45 10.80 -8.09 -9.91
N ASP A 46 10.12 -7.04 -10.36
CA ASP A 46 10.69 -5.77 -10.79
C ASP A 46 10.28 -4.70 -9.79
N ASN A 47 11.27 -4.14 -9.11
CA ASN A 47 11.11 -3.16 -8.03
C ASN A 47 10.39 -1.90 -8.49
N ASP A 48 10.73 -1.42 -9.69
CA ASP A 48 10.21 -0.17 -10.26
C ASP A 48 8.75 -0.36 -10.71
N PHE A 49 8.47 -1.51 -11.32
CA PHE A 49 7.11 -1.85 -11.73
C PHE A 49 6.15 -2.07 -10.56
N GLY A 50 6.62 -2.73 -9.49
CA GLY A 50 5.82 -3.01 -8.30
C GLY A 50 5.46 -1.75 -7.53
N GLU A 51 6.40 -0.82 -7.43
CA GLU A 51 6.20 0.49 -6.85
C GLU A 51 5.09 1.27 -7.59
N HIS A 52 5.13 1.28 -8.92
CA HIS A 52 4.17 2.02 -9.74
C HIS A 52 2.84 1.29 -10.00
N TRP A 53 2.59 0.12 -9.40
CA TRP A 53 1.26 -0.51 -9.45
C TRP A 53 0.18 0.36 -8.84
N PHE A 54 0.56 1.14 -7.84
CA PHE A 54 -0.32 2.01 -7.06
C PHE A 54 -0.19 3.48 -7.45
N ASP A 55 0.82 3.84 -8.27
CA ASP A 55 1.13 5.20 -8.70
C ASP A 55 0.41 5.64 -9.98
N ASN A 56 -0.89 5.39 -10.10
CA ASN A 56 -1.61 5.73 -11.33
C ASN A 56 -2.13 7.17 -11.27
N TRP A 57 -1.21 8.14 -11.22
CA TRP A 57 -1.50 9.59 -11.14
C TRP A 57 -2.55 10.05 -12.15
N GLU A 58 -2.38 9.68 -13.43
CA GLU A 58 -3.32 10.05 -14.50
C GLU A 58 -4.74 9.50 -14.27
N LEU A 59 -4.86 8.34 -13.61
CA LEU A 59 -6.17 7.78 -13.26
C LEU A 59 -6.77 8.47 -12.04
N ARG A 60 -5.94 8.97 -11.11
CA ARG A 60 -6.39 9.73 -9.93
C ARG A 60 -7.00 11.07 -10.33
N GLU A 61 -6.34 11.81 -11.23
CA GLU A 61 -6.86 13.08 -11.75
C GLU A 61 -8.25 12.94 -12.37
N GLN A 62 -8.52 11.82 -13.07
CA GLN A 62 -9.83 11.53 -13.64
C GLN A 62 -10.92 11.28 -12.59
N MET A 63 -10.52 10.93 -11.35
CA MET A 63 -11.41 10.63 -10.23
C MET A 63 -11.48 11.76 -9.20
N ALA A 64 -10.65 12.80 -9.33
CA ALA A 64 -10.55 13.97 -8.46
C ALA A 64 -11.90 14.52 -7.99
N GLU A 65 -12.74 14.94 -8.95
CA GLU A 65 -14.05 15.55 -8.66
C GLU A 65 -14.99 14.59 -7.91
N LYS A 66 -14.91 13.29 -8.20
CA LYS A 66 -15.72 12.27 -7.51
C LYS A 66 -15.17 11.98 -6.11
N ALA A 67 -13.85 11.96 -5.96
CA ALA A 67 -13.18 11.77 -4.67
C ALA A 67 -13.52 12.92 -3.71
N GLU A 68 -13.45 14.16 -4.20
CA GLU A 68 -13.79 15.35 -3.42
C GLU A 68 -15.24 15.31 -2.93
N LYS A 69 -16.20 14.90 -3.79
CA LYS A 69 -17.61 14.72 -3.41
C LYS A 69 -17.83 13.66 -2.32
N LEU A 70 -16.89 12.72 -2.18
CA LEU A 70 -16.88 11.70 -1.14
C LEU A 70 -16.04 12.11 0.09
N GLY A 71 -15.48 13.33 0.11
CA GLY A 71 -14.63 13.83 1.19
C GLY A 71 -13.26 13.16 1.25
N LEU A 72 -12.75 12.70 0.10
CA LEU A 72 -11.46 12.03 -0.03
C LEU A 72 -10.47 12.92 -0.79
N ASP A 73 -9.20 12.80 -0.43
CA ASP A 73 -8.10 13.34 -1.22
C ASP A 73 -7.80 12.39 -2.39
N GLU A 74 -7.60 12.93 -3.59
CA GLU A 74 -7.28 12.12 -4.77
C GLU A 74 -5.93 11.39 -4.64
N GLY A 75 -4.98 11.97 -3.92
CA GLY A 75 -3.67 11.40 -3.63
C GLY A 75 -3.75 10.16 -2.74
N ASP A 76 -4.82 10.03 -1.96
CA ASP A 76 -5.11 8.85 -1.12
C ASP A 76 -5.68 7.67 -1.94
N LEU A 77 -6.09 7.89 -3.19
CA LEU A 77 -6.64 6.85 -4.05
C LEU A 77 -5.56 5.95 -4.63
N LEU A 78 -5.82 4.64 -4.59
CA LEU A 78 -4.99 3.61 -5.18
C LEU A 78 -5.82 2.90 -6.26
N ILE A 79 -5.59 3.27 -7.51
CA ILE A 79 -6.36 2.77 -8.66
C ILE A 79 -5.51 1.72 -9.39
N LEU A 80 -6.09 0.58 -9.74
CA LEU A 80 -5.40 -0.46 -10.49
C LEU A 80 -5.44 -0.17 -12.00
N ASP A 81 -4.28 0.03 -12.61
CA ASP A 81 -4.10 0.02 -14.06
C ASP A 81 -3.78 -1.40 -14.55
N ALA A 82 -4.82 -2.12 -14.99
CA ALA A 82 -4.72 -3.51 -15.42
C ALA A 82 -3.74 -3.76 -16.58
N SER A 83 -3.43 -2.72 -17.37
CA SER A 83 -2.51 -2.83 -18.51
C SER A 83 -1.05 -3.01 -18.06
N ARG A 84 -0.69 -2.45 -16.90
CA ARG A 84 0.66 -2.53 -16.31
C ARG A 84 1.04 -3.89 -15.74
N PHE A 85 0.07 -4.80 -15.64
CA PHE A 85 0.30 -6.17 -15.15
C PHE A 85 0.75 -7.14 -16.24
N ALA A 86 0.86 -6.69 -17.49
CA ALA A 86 1.34 -7.49 -18.61
C ALA A 86 2.71 -6.99 -19.08
N ASP A 87 3.70 -7.88 -19.17
CA ASP A 87 5.00 -7.58 -19.78
C ASP A 87 5.07 -7.96 -21.26
N SER A 88 4.07 -8.71 -21.75
CA SER A 88 3.93 -9.21 -23.12
C SER A 88 5.15 -9.96 -23.67
N LYS A 89 6.03 -10.50 -22.80
CA LYS A 89 7.26 -11.16 -23.23
C LYS A 89 7.03 -12.61 -23.65
N ASP A 90 6.18 -13.36 -22.94
CA ASP A 90 5.98 -14.80 -23.16
C ASP A 90 4.50 -15.18 -23.36
N GLY A 91 3.99 -14.97 -24.57
CA GLY A 91 2.66 -15.42 -24.99
C GLY A 91 1.51 -14.48 -24.58
N PRO A 92 0.25 -14.87 -24.88
CA PRO A 92 -0.90 -14.04 -24.57
C PRO A 92 -1.14 -13.99 -23.06
N CYS A 93 -1.16 -12.78 -22.51
CA CYS A 93 -1.64 -12.55 -21.15
C CYS A 93 -3.19 -12.57 -21.12
N HIS A 94 -3.78 -12.64 -19.93
CA HIS A 94 -5.23 -12.47 -19.76
C HIS A 94 -5.73 -11.10 -20.26
N THR A 95 -7.03 -10.83 -20.24
CA THR A 95 -7.55 -9.51 -20.62
C THR A 95 -7.43 -8.52 -19.45
N ASP A 96 -7.40 -7.22 -19.74
CA ASP A 96 -7.40 -6.17 -18.69
C ASP A 96 -8.55 -6.33 -17.69
N PRO A 97 -9.82 -6.57 -18.12
CA PRO A 97 -10.92 -6.74 -17.17
C PRO A 97 -10.72 -7.93 -16.22
N PHE A 98 -10.15 -9.03 -16.72
CA PHE A 98 -9.88 -10.20 -15.89
C PHE A 98 -8.79 -9.91 -14.85
N ARG A 99 -7.67 -9.30 -15.28
CA ARG A 99 -6.59 -8.90 -14.37
C ARG A 99 -7.07 -7.91 -13.31
N LYS A 100 -7.83 -6.89 -13.72
CA LYS A 100 -8.39 -5.90 -12.79
C LYS A 100 -9.24 -6.57 -11.72
N ARG A 101 -10.16 -7.45 -12.14
CA ARG A 101 -11.03 -8.17 -11.21
C ARG A 101 -10.23 -9.05 -10.25
N PHE A 102 -9.28 -9.84 -10.76
CA PHE A 102 -8.45 -10.70 -9.94
C PHE A 102 -7.70 -9.91 -8.86
N TRP A 103 -6.98 -8.86 -9.25
CA TRP A 103 -6.22 -8.04 -8.31
C TRP A 103 -7.12 -7.26 -7.35
N THR A 104 -8.29 -6.84 -7.80
CA THR A 104 -9.29 -6.25 -6.91
C THR A 104 -9.70 -7.23 -5.82
N GLU A 105 -10.02 -8.49 -6.17
CA GLU A 105 -10.36 -9.53 -5.20
C GLU A 105 -9.19 -9.85 -4.26
N VAL A 106 -7.95 -9.91 -4.76
CA VAL A 106 -6.74 -10.12 -3.96
C VAL A 106 -6.56 -9.00 -2.92
N LEU A 107 -6.56 -7.74 -3.35
CA LEU A 107 -6.34 -6.60 -2.45
C LEU A 107 -7.50 -6.41 -1.47
N GLN A 108 -8.73 -6.67 -1.89
CA GLN A 108 -9.90 -6.72 -1.00
C GLN A 108 -9.80 -7.81 0.06
N LYS A 109 -8.95 -8.82 -0.11
CA LYS A 109 -8.71 -9.88 0.88
C LYS A 109 -7.35 -9.78 1.58
N LEU A 110 -6.46 -8.90 1.12
CA LEU A 110 -5.14 -8.73 1.71
C LEU A 110 -5.24 -8.29 3.17
N GLU A 111 -4.61 -9.08 4.03
CA GLU A 111 -4.41 -8.82 5.44
C GLU A 111 -3.00 -9.28 5.83
N LEU A 112 -2.24 -8.40 6.45
CA LEU A 112 -0.85 -8.68 6.82
C LEU A 112 -0.73 -8.91 8.32
N SER A 113 0.23 -9.73 8.75
CA SER A 113 0.56 -9.81 10.18
C SER A 113 1.19 -8.49 10.61
N LEU A 114 0.91 -8.08 11.85
CA LEU A 114 1.62 -6.95 12.45
C LEU A 114 3.14 -7.17 12.44
N GLU A 115 3.58 -8.42 12.64
CA GLU A 115 5.00 -8.81 12.59
C GLU A 115 5.64 -8.47 11.24
N LEU A 116 5.00 -8.81 10.12
CA LEU A 116 5.52 -8.51 8.79
C LEU A 116 5.61 -7.00 8.55
N ILE A 117 4.63 -6.23 9.01
CA ILE A 117 4.65 -4.75 8.90
C ILE A 117 5.80 -4.17 9.73
N ILE A 118 6.08 -4.72 10.92
CA ILE A 118 7.19 -4.28 11.76
C ILE A 118 8.54 -4.64 11.13
N GLU A 119 8.67 -5.81 10.52
CA GLU A 119 9.88 -6.24 9.82
C GLU A 119 10.22 -5.26 8.69
N GLU A 120 9.27 -4.98 7.79
CA GLU A 120 9.43 -3.98 6.74
C GLU A 120 9.82 -2.60 7.31
N ALA A 121 9.10 -2.14 8.33
CA ALA A 121 9.40 -0.85 8.96
C ALA A 121 10.79 -0.81 9.57
N ARG A 122 11.30 -1.93 10.10
CA ARG A 122 12.64 -2.03 10.65
C ARG A 122 13.68 -1.97 9.54
N GLU A 123 13.47 -2.67 8.44
CA GLU A 123 14.36 -2.62 7.28
C GLU A 123 14.44 -1.19 6.72
N ASN A 124 13.28 -0.57 6.47
CA ASN A 124 13.22 0.83 6.04
C ASN A 124 13.93 1.78 7.02
N TYR A 125 13.69 1.62 8.33
CA TYR A 125 14.34 2.43 9.36
C TYR A 125 15.87 2.29 9.33
N GLN A 126 16.40 1.06 9.18
CA GLN A 126 17.85 0.87 9.09
C GLN A 126 18.42 1.53 7.83
N THR A 127 17.74 1.40 6.68
CA THR A 127 18.15 2.08 5.45
C THR A 127 18.17 3.59 5.62
N LEU A 128 17.12 4.19 6.19
CA LEU A 128 17.09 5.63 6.47
C LEU A 128 18.19 6.06 7.44
N LYS A 129 18.50 5.23 8.44
CA LYS A 129 19.58 5.51 9.41
C LYS A 129 20.96 5.46 8.77
N GLU A 130 21.22 4.50 7.88
CA GLU A 130 22.47 4.41 7.12
C GLU A 130 22.68 5.62 6.19
N LEU A 131 21.58 6.20 5.70
CA LEU A 131 21.57 7.38 4.84
C LEU A 131 21.55 8.71 5.60
N ASP A 132 21.51 8.70 6.94
CA ASP A 132 21.32 9.89 7.79
C ASP A 132 20.02 10.67 7.46
N LEU A 133 18.97 9.93 7.09
CA LEU A 133 17.63 10.44 6.73
C LEU A 133 16.55 10.03 7.75
N ALA A 134 16.88 9.23 8.76
CA ALA A 134 15.94 8.87 9.81
C ALA A 134 15.56 10.11 10.63
N ASP A 135 14.26 10.36 10.78
CA ASP A 135 13.70 11.52 11.49
C ASP A 135 13.37 11.22 12.97
N PHE A 136 13.65 10.00 13.42
CA PHE A 136 13.50 9.57 14.82
C PHE A 136 14.52 8.49 15.21
N ASP A 137 14.77 8.32 16.51
CA ASP A 137 15.72 7.34 17.05
C ASP A 137 15.07 6.25 17.93
N ASP A 138 13.79 6.40 18.25
CA ASP A 138 13.03 5.59 19.21
C ASP A 138 12.26 4.42 18.58
N PHE A 139 12.78 3.84 17.48
CA PHE A 139 12.06 2.81 16.70
C PHE A 139 11.53 1.64 17.55
N GLU A 140 12.35 1.06 18.41
CA GLU A 140 11.94 -0.08 19.23
C GLU A 140 10.90 0.30 20.30
N GLU A 141 10.88 1.55 20.78
CA GLU A 141 9.84 2.05 21.69
C GLU A 141 8.50 2.18 20.95
N ARG A 142 8.53 2.66 19.70
CA ARG A 142 7.35 2.72 18.81
C ARG A 142 6.79 1.33 18.50
N VAL A 143 7.66 0.36 18.21
CA VAL A 143 7.27 -1.05 18.03
C VAL A 143 6.53 -1.58 19.27
N GLN A 144 7.09 -1.38 20.47
CA GLN A 144 6.45 -1.80 21.71
C GLN A 144 5.10 -1.12 21.94
N SER A 145 4.98 0.16 21.61
CA SER A 145 3.73 0.92 21.69
C SER A 145 2.64 0.31 20.81
N VAL A 146 2.95 0.03 19.53
CA VAL A 146 2.02 -0.60 18.60
C VAL A 146 1.60 -1.96 19.14
N GLN A 147 2.55 -2.82 19.49
CA GLN A 147 2.28 -4.18 19.99
C GLN A 147 1.41 -4.19 21.26
N LYS A 148 1.54 -3.21 22.16
CA LYS A 148 0.69 -3.07 23.36
C LYS A 148 -0.74 -2.64 22.99
N ASN A 149 -0.88 -1.69 22.07
CA ASN A 149 -2.16 -1.11 21.67
C ASN A 149 -2.98 -1.99 20.71
N THR A 150 -2.37 -3.07 20.21
CA THR A 150 -3.00 -4.02 19.27
C THR A 150 -3.12 -5.44 19.82
N LYS A 151 -2.91 -5.65 21.13
CA LYS A 151 -3.24 -6.94 21.73
C LYS A 151 -4.75 -7.21 21.60
N PRO A 152 -5.17 -8.40 21.15
CA PRO A 152 -6.57 -8.76 21.19
C PRO A 152 -7.04 -8.77 22.65
N ILE A 153 -8.22 -8.16 22.88
CA ILE A 153 -8.98 -8.29 24.14
C ILE A 153 -9.38 -9.76 24.30
#